data_AF-A0A3P7M9V7-F1
#
_entry.id   AF-A0A3P7M9V7-F1
#
_cell.length_a   1.000
_cell.length_b   1.000
_cell.length_c   1.000
_cell.angle_alpha   90.00
_cell.angle_beta   90.00
_cell.angle_gamma   90.00
#
_symmetry.space_group_name_H-M   'P 1'
#
loop_
_entity.id
_entity.type
_entity.pdbx_description
1 polymer ?
#
loop_
_entity_poly.entity_id
_entity_poly.type
_entity_poly.pdbx_seq_one_letter_code
_entity_poly.pdbx_strand_id
1 'polypeptide(L)'
;MVYLPISILGYAAYGNSLHDSVINSIQTGWIRHSANLFIAVHCILTLTVVINPLNQEVESLVKAPHHFGWHRVIIRTLVILAILFAAETVPKFGPILNVIGGSTVALTSAVLPLIYNNYLIASVHDPITNAYERSTFLQVVQRNSKSKLLVDFVVIVISIFFSIATTYIAIVDMASTDFTMPCYLSFLKSFPPQNASVEMLSQQLAVCNST
;
A
#
# COMPACT_ATOMS: atom_id res chain seq x y z
N MET A 1 -3.71 4.12 19.14
CA MET A 1 -4.98 3.58 19.68
C MET A 1 -6.20 4.37 19.19
N VAL A 2 -6.21 4.81 17.91
CA VAL A 2 -7.36 5.54 17.34
C VAL A 2 -8.32 4.59 16.62
N TYR A 3 -7.79 3.53 16.00
CA TYR A 3 -8.59 2.53 15.29
C TYR A 3 -9.52 1.74 16.21
N LEU A 4 -9.07 1.35 17.41
CA LEU A 4 -9.84 0.51 18.34
C LEU A 4 -11.18 1.13 18.77
N PRO A 5 -11.26 2.37 19.30
CA PRO A 5 -12.54 2.96 19.65
C PRO A 5 -13.44 3.22 18.43
N ILE A 6 -12.86 3.57 17.27
CA ILE A 6 -13.62 3.78 16.03
C ILE A 6 -14.29 2.48 15.56
N SER A 7 -13.56 1.36 15.60
CA SER A 7 -14.11 0.05 15.25
C SER A 7 -15.21 -0.40 16.21
N ILE A 8 -15.02 -0.18 17.52
CA ILE A 8 -16.05 -0.52 18.53
C ILE A 8 -17.31 0.31 18.32
N LEU A 9 -17.18 1.64 18.15
CA LEU A 9 -18.32 2.53 17.93
C LEU A 9 -19.01 2.24 16.59
N GLY A 10 -18.24 1.95 15.54
CA GLY A 10 -18.78 1.58 14.22
C GLY A 10 -19.59 0.28 14.28
N TYR A 11 -19.06 -0.75 14.96
CA TYR A 11 -19.79 -2.01 15.15
C TYR A 11 -21.01 -1.84 16.07
N ALA A 12 -20.91 -1.04 17.13
CA ALA A 12 -22.05 -0.76 18.00
C ALA A 12 -23.19 0.00 17.29
N ALA A 13 -22.86 0.89 16.35
CA ALA A 13 -23.86 1.68 15.62
C ALA A 13 -24.50 0.94 14.43
N TYR A 14 -23.72 0.17 13.67
CA TYR A 14 -24.18 -0.46 12.42
C TYR A 14 -24.33 -1.99 12.51
N GLY A 15 -23.83 -2.62 13.57
CA GLY A 15 -23.91 -4.05 13.80
C GLY A 15 -23.40 -4.87 12.61
N ASN A 16 -24.18 -5.87 12.22
CA ASN A 16 -23.85 -6.77 11.10
C ASN A 16 -24.07 -6.14 9.70
N SER A 17 -24.48 -4.87 9.62
CA SER A 17 -24.66 -4.14 8.35
C SER A 17 -23.44 -3.29 7.98
N LEU A 18 -22.31 -3.49 8.67
CA LEU A 18 -21.07 -2.78 8.41
C LEU A 18 -20.40 -3.32 7.14
N HIS A 19 -20.23 -2.47 6.14
CA HIS A 19 -19.42 -2.76 4.96
C HIS A 19 -17.92 -2.56 5.21
N ASP A 20 -17.06 -3.13 4.35
CA ASP A 20 -15.59 -2.96 4.39
C ASP A 20 -15.16 -1.49 4.52
N SER A 21 -15.95 -0.58 3.96
CA SER A 21 -15.83 0.86 4.17
C SER A 21 -16.97 1.37 5.05
N VAL A 22 -16.62 1.91 6.23
CA VAL A 22 -17.58 2.46 7.21
C VAL A 22 -18.50 3.52 6.59
N ILE A 23 -18.00 4.30 5.64
CA ILE A 23 -18.75 5.38 4.96
C ILE A 23 -19.94 4.84 4.17
N ASN A 24 -19.81 3.66 3.57
CA ASN A 24 -20.89 3.01 2.83
C ASN A 24 -22.01 2.51 3.75
N SER A 25 -21.70 2.34 5.04
CA SER A 25 -22.69 1.93 6.05
C SER A 25 -23.53 3.11 6.56
N ILE A 26 -23.07 4.35 6.38
CA ILE A 26 -23.78 5.57 6.82
C ILE A 26 -25.04 5.76 5.98
N GLN A 27 -26.22 5.67 6.59
CA GLN A 27 -27.51 5.77 5.89
C GLN A 27 -27.89 7.21 5.48
N THR A 28 -27.33 8.23 6.13
CA THR A 28 -27.63 9.65 5.88
C THR A 28 -26.85 10.20 4.67
N GLY A 29 -27.57 10.56 3.60
CA GLY A 29 -26.98 10.99 2.33
C GLY A 29 -26.04 12.20 2.44
N TRP A 30 -26.45 13.29 3.09
CA TRP A 30 -25.65 14.51 3.21
C TRP A 30 -24.31 14.30 3.95
N ILE A 31 -24.33 13.47 5.00
CA ILE A 31 -23.12 13.12 5.76
C ILE A 31 -22.19 12.26 4.90
N ARG A 32 -22.74 11.28 4.18
CA ARG A 32 -21.98 10.43 3.25
C ARG A 32 -21.30 11.25 2.15
N HIS A 33 -22.03 12.13 1.48
CA HIS A 33 -21.47 12.98 0.41
C HIS A 33 -20.38 13.92 0.93
N SER A 34 -20.59 14.52 2.11
CA SER A 34 -19.59 15.41 2.71
C SER A 34 -18.31 14.67 3.13
N ALA A 35 -18.45 13.45 3.69
CA ALA A 35 -17.32 12.61 4.04
C ALA A 35 -16.53 12.16 2.79
N ASN A 36 -17.23 11.75 1.73
CA ASN A 36 -16.61 11.40 0.45
C ASN A 36 -15.85 12.58 -0.17
N LEU A 37 -16.42 13.79 -0.13
CA LEU A 37 -15.74 14.99 -0.62
C LEU A 37 -14.45 15.27 0.17
N PHE A 38 -14.52 15.18 1.51
CA PHE A 38 -13.35 15.41 2.36
C PHE A 38 -12.23 14.39 2.10
N ILE A 39 -12.58 13.11 1.94
CA ILE A 39 -11.64 12.05 1.60
C ILE A 39 -11.05 12.27 0.21
N ALA A 40 -11.87 12.64 -0.78
CA ALA A 40 -11.38 12.94 -2.12
C ALA A 40 -10.35 14.08 -2.11
N VAL A 41 -10.65 15.20 -1.41
CA VAL A 41 -9.71 16.32 -1.25
C VAL A 41 -8.42 15.88 -0.54
N HIS A 42 -8.55 15.12 0.55
CA HIS A 42 -7.41 14.57 1.28
C HIS A 42 -6.54 13.67 0.39
N CYS A 43 -7.16 12.77 -0.38
CA CYS A 43 -6.47 11.88 -1.31
C CYS A 43 -5.75 12.63 -2.42
N ILE A 44 -6.37 13.65 -3.03
CA ILE A 44 -5.71 14.49 -4.06
C ILE A 44 -4.48 15.19 -3.49
N LEU A 45 -4.61 15.77 -2.29
CA LEU A 45 -3.50 16.47 -1.64
C LEU A 45 -2.36 15.52 -1.29
N THR A 46 -2.67 14.39 -0.65
CA THR A 46 -1.66 13.40 -0.25
C THR A 46 -0.99 12.73 -1.46
N LEU A 47 -1.76 12.40 -2.50
CA LEU A 47 -1.22 11.87 -3.75
C LEU A 47 -0.20 12.84 -4.38
N THR A 48 -0.52 14.14 -4.41
CA THR A 48 0.38 15.16 -4.94
C THR A 48 1.70 15.22 -4.16
N VAL A 49 1.64 15.12 -2.82
CA VAL A 49 2.83 15.13 -1.96
C VAL A 49 3.66 13.85 -2.13
N VAL A 50 3.04 12.68 -2.22
CA VAL A 50 3.71 11.37 -2.32
C VAL A 50 4.33 11.14 -3.70
N ILE A 51 3.70 11.62 -4.77
CA ILE A 51 4.20 11.46 -6.14
C ILE A 51 5.52 12.23 -6.36
N ASN A 52 5.73 13.35 -5.68
CA ASN A 52 6.92 14.16 -5.90
C ASN A 52 8.25 13.44 -5.61
N PRO A 53 8.48 12.83 -4.42
CA PRO A 53 9.67 12.03 -4.17
C PRO A 53 9.69 10.75 -5.01
N LEU A 54 8.53 10.12 -5.29
CA LEU A 54 8.48 8.93 -6.14
C LEU A 54 9.05 9.21 -7.54
N ASN A 55 8.68 10.35 -8.12
CA ASN A 55 9.23 10.77 -9.41
C ASN A 55 10.73 11.04 -9.33
N GLN A 56 11.24 11.58 -8.22
CA GLN A 56 12.67 11.80 -8.02
C GLN A 56 13.45 10.48 -7.94
N GLU A 57 12.90 9.48 -7.25
CA GLU A 57 13.48 8.13 -7.19
C GLU A 57 13.52 7.47 -8.56
N VAL A 58 12.42 7.53 -9.32
CA VAL A 58 12.37 6.98 -10.69
C VAL A 58 13.34 7.71 -11.63
N GLU A 59 13.43 9.05 -11.54
CA GLU A 59 14.39 9.83 -12.33
C GLU A 59 15.84 9.47 -11.99
N SER A 60 16.14 9.19 -10.71
CA SER A 60 17.45 8.71 -10.25
C SER A 60 17.78 7.32 -10.82
N LEU A 61 16.82 6.39 -10.78
CA LEU A 61 16.98 5.03 -11.33
C LEU A 61 17.21 5.04 -12.85
N VAL A 62 16.53 5.93 -13.58
CA VAL A 62 16.68 6.09 -15.03
C VAL A 62 17.91 6.93 -15.39
N LYS A 63 18.65 7.46 -14.41
CA LYS A 63 19.77 8.39 -14.59
C LYS A 63 19.40 9.55 -15.52
N ALA A 64 18.20 10.09 -15.34
CA ALA A 64 17.72 11.16 -16.19
C ALA A 64 18.64 12.40 -16.07
N PRO A 65 19.05 13.01 -17.19
CA PRO A 65 19.91 14.18 -17.15
C PRO A 65 19.20 15.36 -16.49
N HIS A 66 19.93 16.09 -15.62
CA HIS A 66 19.42 17.18 -14.76
C HIS A 66 18.90 18.43 -15.49
N HIS A 67 18.80 18.40 -16.82
CA HIS A 67 18.25 19.52 -17.60
C HIS A 67 16.71 19.48 -17.57
N PHE A 68 16.08 20.66 -17.48
CA PHE A 68 14.63 20.81 -17.61
C PHE A 68 14.21 20.52 -19.06
N GLY A 69 14.12 19.23 -19.42
CA GLY A 69 13.70 18.75 -20.73
C GLY A 69 12.34 18.05 -20.68
N TRP A 70 11.74 17.91 -21.87
CA TRP A 70 10.51 17.12 -22.11
C TRP A 70 10.57 15.70 -21.54
N HIS A 71 11.77 15.13 -21.41
CA HIS A 71 12.02 13.84 -20.79
C HIS A 71 11.45 13.73 -19.36
N ARG A 72 11.52 14.80 -18.56
CA ARG A 72 10.98 14.80 -17.20
C ARG A 72 9.46 14.76 -17.17
N VAL A 73 8.82 15.47 -18.10
CA VAL A 73 7.36 15.47 -18.24
C VAL A 73 6.90 14.06 -18.63
N ILE A 74 7.57 13.43 -19.60
CA ILE A 74 7.24 12.08 -20.05
C ILE A 74 7.35 11.06 -18.92
N ILE A 75 8.45 11.08 -18.14
CA ILE A 75 8.63 10.16 -17.00
C ILE A 75 7.51 10.35 -15.98
N ARG A 76 7.21 11.60 -15.60
CA ARG A 76 6.18 11.89 -14.59
C ARG A 76 4.78 11.49 -15.06
N THR A 77 4.45 11.73 -16.33
CA THR A 77 3.19 11.29 -16.92
C THR A 77 3.12 9.77 -16.98
N LEU A 78 4.21 9.07 -17.32
CA LEU A 78 4.25 7.61 -17.34
C LEU A 78 4.04 7.02 -15.93
N VAL A 79 4.68 7.59 -14.91
CA VAL A 79 4.49 7.15 -13.52
C VAL A 79 3.03 7.31 -13.08
N ILE A 80 2.41 8.46 -13.36
CA ILE A 80 0.99 8.69 -13.04
C ILE A 80 0.09 7.72 -13.82
N LEU A 81 0.38 7.49 -15.09
CA LEU A 81 -0.40 6.57 -15.93
C LEU A 81 -0.26 5.11 -15.46
N ALA A 82 0.93 4.70 -15.02
CA ALA A 82 1.14 3.39 -14.43
C ALA A 82 0.38 3.22 -13.10
N ILE A 83 0.36 4.24 -12.25
CA ILE A 83 -0.44 4.25 -11.01
C ILE A 83 -1.93 4.17 -11.33
N LEU A 84 -2.42 4.95 -12.30
CA LEU A 84 -3.81 4.94 -12.74
C LEU A 84 -4.20 3.56 -13.29
N PHE A 85 -3.34 2.97 -14.13
CA PHE A 85 -3.55 1.63 -14.66
C PHE A 85 -3.62 0.57 -13.56
N ALA A 86 -2.74 0.64 -12.55
CA ALA A 86 -2.79 -0.23 -11.39
C ALA A 86 -4.07 -0.03 -10.57
N ALA A 87 -4.51 1.22 -10.40
CA ALA A 87 -5.73 1.55 -9.67
C ALA A 87 -7.00 1.05 -10.39
N GLU A 88 -7.07 1.11 -11.72
CA GLU A 88 -8.20 0.59 -12.50
C GLU A 88 -8.21 -0.93 -12.62
N THR A 89 -7.03 -1.57 -12.62
CA THR A 89 -6.90 -3.03 -12.76
C THR A 89 -7.31 -3.76 -11.49
N VAL A 90 -7.25 -3.08 -10.34
CA VAL A 90 -7.52 -3.67 -9.03
C VAL A 90 -8.97 -3.37 -8.60
N PRO A 91 -9.89 -4.36 -8.65
CA PRO A 91 -11.31 -4.13 -8.32
C PRO A 91 -11.56 -3.98 -6.81
N LYS A 92 -10.64 -4.44 -5.95
CA LYS A 92 -10.78 -4.39 -4.48
C LYS A 92 -9.49 -3.90 -3.80
N PHE A 93 -9.55 -2.70 -3.23
CA PHE A 93 -8.42 -2.08 -2.53
C PHE A 93 -8.09 -2.73 -1.19
N GLY A 94 -9.09 -3.24 -0.45
CA GLY A 94 -8.91 -3.75 0.92
C GLY A 94 -7.87 -4.86 1.07
N PRO A 95 -8.03 -6.02 0.41
CA PRO A 95 -7.08 -7.11 0.56
C PRO A 95 -5.66 -6.77 0.05
N ILE A 96 -5.52 -6.00 -1.04
CA ILE A 96 -4.21 -5.56 -1.54
C ILE A 96 -3.51 -4.64 -0.55
N LEU A 97 -4.23 -3.69 0.04
CA LEU A 97 -3.67 -2.83 1.08
C LEU A 97 -3.23 -3.64 2.30
N ASN A 98 -3.95 -4.71 2.65
CA ASN A 98 -3.55 -5.63 3.72
C ASN A 98 -2.26 -6.40 3.38
N VAL A 99 -2.10 -6.86 2.13
CA VAL A 99 -0.87 -7.54 1.68
C VAL A 99 0.32 -6.57 1.69
N ILE A 100 0.18 -5.41 1.03
CA ILE A 100 1.25 -4.43 0.90
C ILE A 100 1.61 -3.85 2.28
N GLY A 101 0.61 -3.52 3.09
CA GLY A 101 0.79 -3.00 4.44
C GLY A 101 1.41 -4.04 5.37
N GLY A 102 0.88 -5.26 5.41
CA GLY A 102 1.40 -6.32 6.27
C GLY A 102 2.86 -6.65 5.99
N SER A 103 3.21 -6.79 4.71
CA SER A 103 4.60 -7.07 4.29
C SER A 103 5.53 -5.87 4.49
N THR A 104 5.21 -4.71 3.94
CA THR A 104 6.10 -3.54 3.97
C THR A 104 6.28 -3.03 5.39
N VAL A 105 5.21 -2.97 6.19
CA VAL A 105 5.31 -2.52 7.58
C VAL A 105 6.14 -3.50 8.41
N ALA A 106 5.95 -4.81 8.28
CA ALA A 106 6.77 -5.78 9.00
C ALA A 106 8.27 -5.65 8.65
N LEU A 107 8.59 -5.51 7.36
CA LEU A 107 9.97 -5.33 6.91
C LEU A 107 10.56 -4.02 7.44
N THR A 108 9.90 -2.88 7.21
CA THR A 108 10.45 -1.56 7.53
C THR A 108 10.41 -1.24 9.03
N SER A 109 9.42 -1.73 9.79
CA SER A 109 9.26 -1.37 11.21
C SER A 109 9.82 -2.39 12.19
N ALA A 110 9.94 -3.67 11.81
CA ALA A 110 10.53 -4.69 12.68
C ALA A 110 11.90 -5.13 12.17
N VAL A 111 11.99 -5.64 10.94
CA VAL A 111 13.22 -6.28 10.44
C VAL A 111 14.36 -5.27 10.28
N LEU A 112 14.09 -4.18 9.56
CA LEU A 112 15.09 -3.18 9.19
C LEU A 112 15.75 -2.50 10.42
N PRO A 113 15.00 -1.95 11.41
CA PRO A 113 15.62 -1.29 12.57
C PRO A 113 16.37 -2.26 13.48
N LEU A 114 15.89 -3.50 13.63
CA LEU A 114 16.58 -4.51 14.44
C LEU A 114 17.93 -4.90 13.82
N ILE A 115 17.97 -5.08 12.49
CA ILE A 115 19.21 -5.35 11.78
C ILE A 115 20.15 -4.14 11.92
N TYR A 116 19.70 -2.93 11.59
CA TYR A 116 20.55 -1.74 11.68
C TYR A 116 21.07 -1.48 13.09
N ASN A 117 20.25 -1.64 14.12
CA ASN A 117 20.67 -1.50 15.51
C ASN A 117 21.79 -2.48 15.88
N ASN A 118 21.69 -3.74 15.45
CA ASN A 118 22.73 -4.74 15.69
C ASN A 118 24.05 -4.41 14.95
N TYR A 119 23.94 -3.90 13.73
CA TYR A 119 25.08 -3.43 12.95
C TYR A 119 25.75 -2.19 13.54
N LEU A 120 24.96 -1.24 14.05
CA LEU A 120 25.47 -0.03 14.68
C LEU A 120 26.24 -0.35 15.97
N ILE A 121 25.72 -1.25 16.80
CA ILE A 121 26.41 -1.69 18.04
C ILE A 121 27.71 -2.44 17.73
N ALA A 122 27.73 -3.20 16.64
CA ALA A 122 28.91 -3.94 16.22
C ALA A 122 29.91 -3.12 15.39
N SER A 123 29.58 -1.89 15.02
CA SER A 123 30.45 -1.02 14.23
C SER A 123 31.67 -0.58 15.06
N VAL A 124 32.83 -0.52 14.41
CA VAL A 124 34.08 -0.10 15.06
C VAL A 124 34.41 1.30 14.60
N HIS A 125 34.75 2.16 15.55
CA HIS A 125 35.30 3.47 15.24
C HIS A 125 36.80 3.34 15.02
N ASP A 126 37.28 3.69 13.83
CA ASP A 126 38.70 3.77 13.52
C ASP A 126 39.22 5.18 13.84
N PRO A 127 40.09 5.35 14.85
CA PRO A 127 40.61 6.65 15.25
C PRO A 127 41.55 7.28 14.20
N ILE A 128 42.05 6.51 13.23
CA ILE A 128 42.98 7.00 12.20
C ILE A 128 42.20 7.66 11.06
N THR A 129 41.11 7.04 10.62
CA THR A 129 40.31 7.52 9.48
C THR A 129 39.09 8.35 9.90
N ASN A 130 38.80 8.45 11.21
CA ASN A 130 37.59 9.06 11.78
C ASN A 130 36.29 8.52 11.15
N ALA A 131 36.32 7.29 10.63
CA ALA A 131 35.20 6.65 9.97
C ALA A 131 34.75 5.40 10.75
N TYR A 132 33.48 5.04 10.60
CA TYR A 132 32.94 3.80 11.13
C TYR A 132 33.10 2.68 10.09
N GLU A 133 33.84 1.64 10.44
CA GLU A 133 34.02 0.47 9.58
C GLU A 133 32.80 -0.45 9.67
N ARG A 134 32.27 -0.86 8.51
CA ARG A 134 31.13 -1.80 8.45
C ARG A 134 31.60 -3.19 8.86
N SER A 135 31.16 -3.67 10.01
CA SER A 135 31.45 -5.01 10.48
C SER A 135 30.76 -6.08 9.63
N THR A 136 31.43 -7.21 9.42
CA THR A 136 30.86 -8.36 8.70
C THR A 136 29.82 -9.07 9.56
N PHE A 137 28.77 -9.67 8.98
CA PHE A 137 27.72 -10.43 9.69
C PHE A 137 28.26 -11.34 10.80
N LEU A 138 29.35 -12.06 10.53
CA LEU A 138 29.97 -13.00 11.48
C LEU A 138 30.57 -12.28 12.69
N GLN A 139 31.19 -11.11 12.47
CA GLN A 139 31.71 -10.25 13.53
C GLN A 139 30.57 -9.61 14.34
N VAL A 140 29.43 -9.28 13.72
CA VAL A 140 28.23 -8.76 14.41
C VAL A 140 27.71 -9.80 15.41
N VAL A 141 27.63 -11.07 15.01
CA VAL A 141 27.13 -12.18 15.84
C VAL A 141 28.09 -12.57 16.96
N GLN A 142 29.38 -12.37 16.77
CA GLN A 142 30.40 -12.67 17.78
C GLN A 142 30.54 -11.55 18.81
N ARG A 143 30.37 -10.29 18.39
CA ARG A 143 30.57 -9.11 19.23
C ARG A 143 29.34 -8.72 20.06
N ASN A 144 28.14 -9.06 19.60
CA ASN A 144 26.91 -8.82 20.35
C ASN A 144 26.66 -9.85 21.45
N SER A 145 26.01 -9.41 22.54
CA SER A 145 25.53 -10.31 23.61
C SER A 145 24.54 -11.33 23.05
N LYS A 146 24.77 -12.62 23.33
CA LYS A 146 23.94 -13.73 22.81
C LYS A 146 22.47 -13.59 23.20
N SER A 147 22.17 -13.07 24.39
CA SER A 147 20.79 -12.88 24.85
C SER A 147 20.05 -11.79 24.05
N LYS A 148 20.72 -10.68 23.73
CA LYS A 148 20.13 -9.59 22.93
C LYS A 148 19.91 -10.04 21.48
N LEU A 149 20.91 -10.71 20.90
CA LEU A 149 20.81 -11.25 19.55
C LEU A 149 19.71 -12.30 19.43
N LEU A 150 19.53 -13.14 20.47
CA LEU A 150 18.45 -14.12 20.50
C LEU A 150 17.08 -13.46 20.54
N VAL A 151 16.89 -12.44 21.39
CA VAL A 151 15.62 -11.69 21.46
C VAL A 151 15.31 -11.04 20.12
N ASP A 152 16.28 -10.34 19.50
CA ASP A 152 16.07 -9.68 18.21
C ASP A 152 15.75 -10.69 17.10
N PHE A 153 16.42 -11.84 17.09
CA PHE A 153 16.13 -12.93 16.14
C PHE A 153 14.71 -13.48 16.33
N VAL A 154 14.29 -13.73 17.58
CA VAL A 154 12.94 -14.21 17.88
C VAL A 154 11.89 -13.21 17.42
N VAL A 155 12.09 -11.91 17.66
CA VAL A 155 11.17 -10.87 17.21
C VAL A 155 11.07 -10.84 15.68
N ILE A 156 12.19 -10.92 14.96
CA ILE A 156 12.20 -10.98 13.49
C ILE A 156 11.41 -12.19 12.98
N VAL A 157 11.64 -13.38 13.56
CA VAL A 157 10.93 -14.61 13.16
C VAL A 157 9.43 -14.48 13.40
N ILE A 158 9.02 -13.96 14.56
CA ILE A 158 7.61 -13.73 14.89
C ILE A 158 7.00 -12.74 13.89
N SER A 159 7.64 -11.60 13.63
CA SER A 159 7.14 -10.60 12.67
C SER A 159 6.97 -11.16 11.26
N ILE A 160 7.91 -11.99 10.78
CA ILE A 160 7.81 -12.66 9.48
C ILE A 160 6.63 -13.63 9.46
N PHE A 161 6.44 -14.42 10.53
CA PHE A 161 5.32 -15.35 10.62
C PHE A 161 3.97 -14.62 10.54
N PHE A 162 3.80 -13.54 11.31
CA PHE A 162 2.59 -12.71 11.25
C PHE A 162 2.39 -12.09 9.86
N SER A 163 3.45 -11.57 9.24
CA SER A 163 3.38 -11.02 7.89
C SER A 163 2.93 -12.05 6.84
N ILE A 164 3.43 -13.29 6.94
CA ILE A 164 3.04 -14.39 6.03
C ILE A 164 1.57 -14.75 6.26
N ALA A 165 1.13 -14.88 7.51
CA ALA A 165 -0.26 -15.19 7.84
C ALA A 165 -1.23 -14.12 7.32
N THR A 166 -0.92 -12.83 7.53
CA THR A 166 -1.74 -11.72 7.01
C THR A 166 -1.81 -11.74 5.48
N THR A 167 -0.69 -12.01 4.82
CA THR A 167 -0.63 -12.10 3.36
C THR A 167 -1.46 -13.27 2.84
N TYR A 168 -1.38 -14.43 3.50
CA TYR A 168 -2.16 -15.61 3.13
C TYR A 168 -3.66 -15.36 3.21
N ILE A 169 -4.14 -14.77 4.32
CA ILE A 169 -5.56 -14.44 4.51
C ILE A 169 -6.03 -13.50 3.39
N ALA A 170 -5.27 -12.43 3.14
CA ALA A 170 -5.66 -11.46 2.13
C ALA A 170 -5.66 -12.05 0.70
N ILE A 171 -4.75 -12.95 0.36
CA ILE A 171 -4.75 -13.63 -0.96
C ILE A 171 -5.98 -14.53 -1.10
N VAL A 172 -6.37 -15.26 -0.06
CA VAL A 172 -7.57 -16.09 -0.07
C VAL A 172 -8.83 -15.24 -0.23
N ASP A 173 -8.90 -14.09 0.45
CA ASP A 173 -10.00 -13.14 0.31
C ASP A 173 -10.06 -12.54 -1.11
N MET A 174 -8.93 -12.36 -1.79
CA MET A 174 -8.92 -11.96 -3.20
C MET A 174 -9.39 -13.05 -4.14
N ALA A 175 -8.87 -14.28 -3.96
CA ALA A 175 -9.13 -15.40 -4.85
C ALA A 175 -10.57 -15.92 -4.75
N SER A 176 -11.24 -15.68 -3.62
CA SER A 176 -12.64 -16.07 -3.40
C SER A 176 -13.66 -15.05 -3.92
N THR A 177 -13.22 -13.87 -4.36
CA THR A 177 -14.12 -12.86 -4.93
C THR A 177 -14.19 -13.01 -6.45
N ASP A 178 -15.39 -13.18 -7.00
CA ASP A 178 -15.62 -13.24 -8.45
C ASP A 178 -14.99 -12.01 -9.13
N PHE A 179 -14.05 -12.25 -10.04
CA PHE A 179 -13.38 -11.20 -10.80
C PHE A 179 -14.41 -10.46 -11.66
N THR A 180 -14.90 -9.32 -11.17
CA THR A 180 -15.66 -8.39 -11.98
C THR A 180 -14.76 -7.81 -13.06
N MET A 181 -15.27 -7.77 -14.29
CA MET A 181 -14.52 -7.35 -15.48
C MET A 181 -13.96 -5.92 -15.30
N PRO A 182 -12.67 -5.66 -15.60
CA PRO A 182 -12.07 -4.34 -15.42
C PRO A 182 -12.67 -3.31 -16.37
N CYS A 183 -12.85 -2.08 -15.88
CA CYS A 183 -13.64 -1.04 -16.56
C CYS A 183 -13.10 -0.62 -17.94
N TYR A 184 -11.80 -0.72 -18.19
CA TYR A 184 -11.23 -0.40 -19.51
C TYR A 184 -11.66 -1.38 -20.63
N LEU A 185 -12.08 -2.61 -20.29
CA LEU A 185 -12.65 -3.56 -21.25
C LEU A 185 -14.09 -3.21 -21.63
N SER A 186 -14.79 -2.42 -20.80
CA SER A 186 -16.14 -1.93 -21.15
C SER A 186 -16.11 -0.97 -22.35
N PHE A 187 -15.04 -0.19 -22.47
CA PHE A 187 -14.82 0.72 -23.61
C PHE A 187 -14.62 -0.04 -24.92
N LEU A 188 -13.93 -1.18 -24.91
CA LEU A 188 -13.76 -2.04 -26.09
C LEU A 188 -15.07 -2.71 -26.54
N LYS A 189 -16.05 -2.85 -25.63
CA LYS A 189 -17.38 -3.41 -25.94
C LYS A 189 -18.35 -2.36 -26.53
N SER A 190 -17.95 -1.08 -26.62
CA SER A 190 -18.78 -0.02 -27.20
C SER A 190 -18.86 -0.03 -28.74
N PHE A 191 -18.19 -0.98 -29.40
CA PHE A 191 -18.27 -1.22 -30.86
C PHE A 191 -18.73 -2.68 -31.12
N PRO A 192 -19.63 -2.95 -32.10
CA PRO A 192 -21.08 -3.30 -32.05
C PRO A 192 -21.40 -4.82 -32.27
N PRO A 193 -22.65 -5.34 -32.56
CA PRO A 193 -24.04 -4.84 -32.44
C PRO A 193 -25.02 -5.76 -31.64
N GLN A 194 -26.23 -5.21 -31.35
CA GLN A 194 -27.53 -5.82 -31.00
C GLN A 194 -27.65 -7.25 -30.38
N ASN A 195 -28.36 -7.30 -29.25
CA ASN A 195 -29.09 -8.43 -28.66
C ASN A 195 -28.34 -9.39 -27.72
N ALA A 196 -27.97 -8.91 -26.51
CA ALA A 196 -28.05 -9.70 -25.27
C ALA A 196 -27.87 -8.81 -24.02
N SER A 197 -28.84 -8.92 -23.10
CA SER A 197 -28.89 -8.49 -21.67
C SER A 197 -28.70 -7.00 -21.31
N VAL A 198 -29.80 -6.24 -21.46
CA VAL A 198 -29.99 -4.87 -20.93
C VAL A 198 -29.94 -4.79 -19.38
N GLU A 199 -30.13 -5.90 -18.66
CA GLU A 199 -30.07 -5.93 -17.19
C GLU A 199 -28.65 -5.93 -16.61
N MET A 200 -27.64 -6.44 -17.33
CA MET A 200 -26.24 -6.38 -16.86
C MET A 200 -25.60 -4.99 -17.05
N LEU A 201 -26.16 -4.18 -17.94
CA LEU A 201 -25.66 -2.86 -18.31
C LEU A 201 -26.00 -1.79 -17.26
N SER A 202 -27.14 -1.92 -16.56
CA SER A 202 -27.56 -0.95 -15.54
C SER A 202 -26.76 -1.07 -14.22
N GLN A 203 -26.36 -2.29 -13.83
CA GLN A 203 -25.52 -2.50 -12.63
C GLN A 203 -24.05 -2.11 -12.86
N GLN A 204 -23.49 -2.30 -14.06
CA GLN A 204 -22.11 -1.86 -14.35
C GLN A 204 -22.00 -0.34 -14.57
N LEU A 205 -23.02 0.32 -15.13
CA LEU A 205 -23.01 1.79 -15.25
C LEU A 205 -23.10 2.48 -13.89
N ALA A 206 -23.82 1.93 -12.90
CA ALA A 206 -23.90 2.53 -11.58
C ALA A 206 -22.54 2.54 -10.84
N VAL A 207 -21.69 1.54 -11.10
CA VAL A 207 -20.34 1.44 -10.51
C VAL A 207 -19.33 2.32 -11.25
N CYS A 208 -19.44 2.46 -12.58
CA CYS A 208 -18.55 3.33 -13.36
C CYS A 208 -18.92 4.82 -13.27
N ASN A 209 -20.18 5.15 -12.99
CA ASN A 209 -20.66 6.54 -12.92
C ASN A 209 -20.73 7.10 -11.49
N SER A 210 -20.21 6.34 -10.49
CA SER A 210 -20.12 6.76 -9.08
C SER A 210 -18.68 7.00 -8.60
N THR A 211 -17.71 7.03 -9.51
CA THR A 211 -16.38 7.66 -9.30
C THR A 211 -16.37 9.05 -9.89
#